data_AF-C4GBY3-F1
#
_entry.id   AF-C4GBY3-F1
#
_cell.length_a   1.000
_cell.length_b   1.000
_cell.length_c   1.000
_cell.angle_alpha   90.00
_cell.angle_beta   90.00
_cell.angle_gamma   90.00
#
_symmetry.space_group_name_H-M   'P 1'
#
loop_
_entity.id
_entity.type
_entity.pdbx_description
1 polymer ?
#
loop_
_entity_poly.entity_id
_entity_poly.type
_entity_poly.pdbx_seq_one_letter_code
_entity_poly.pdbx_strand_id
1 'polypeptide(L)' 'MRNILARIPHRQKKSVAGGLKSICLAPDDTVARERAEAFIEKYRKRFSEAVHCLEDSLTALLNQTIA' A
#
# COMPACT_ATOMS: atom_id res chain seq x y z
N MET A 1 -2.51 -2.17 12.38
CA MET A 1 -1.77 -2.81 11.27
C MET A 1 -2.13 -4.29 11.17
N ARG A 2 -3.19 -4.66 10.44
CA ARG A 2 -3.44 -6.08 10.10
C ARG A 2 -2.62 -6.37 8.86
N ASN A 3 -1.58 -7.18 9.02
CA ASN A 3 -0.46 -7.31 8.10
C ASN A 3 -0.95 -7.71 6.70
N ILE A 4 -1.01 -6.76 5.76
CA ILE A 4 -1.33 -6.99 4.36
C ILE A 4 -0.50 -8.15 3.80
N LEU A 5 0.78 -8.22 4.17
CA LEU A 5 1.69 -9.28 3.76
C LEU A 5 1.28 -10.68 4.26
N ALA A 6 0.39 -10.79 5.26
CA ALA A 6 -0.16 -12.08 5.68
C ALA A 6 -1.15 -12.65 4.66
N ARG A 7 -1.81 -11.80 3.86
CA ARG A 7 -2.81 -12.19 2.85
C ARG A 7 -2.23 -12.42 1.46
N ILE A 8 -0.91 -12.25 1.30
CA ILE A 8 -0.22 -12.30 0.00
C ILE A 8 0.70 -13.51 -0.05
N PRO A 9 0.76 -14.23 -1.19
CA PRO A 9 1.72 -15.32 -1.40
C PRO A 9 3.16 -14.89 -1.09
N HIS A 10 3.93 -15.76 -0.45
CA HIS A 10 5.30 -15.47 0.00
C HIS A 10 6.21 -14.92 -1.10
N ARG A 11 6.04 -15.38 -2.35
CA ARG A 11 6.79 -14.91 -3.53
C ARG A 11 6.54 -13.44 -3.86
N GLN A 12 5.34 -12.93 -3.58
CA GLN A 12 4.97 -11.54 -3.87
C GLN A 12 5.13 -10.61 -2.65
N LYS A 13 5.32 -11.14 -1.44
CA LYS A 13 5.54 -10.34 -0.22
C LYS A 13 6.69 -9.33 -0.38
N LYS A 14 7.82 -9.73 -0.99
CA LYS A 14 8.94 -8.81 -1.23
C LYS A 14 8.56 -7.65 -2.16
N SER A 15 7.92 -7.93 -3.29
CA SER A 15 7.47 -6.90 -4.22
C SER A 15 6.45 -5.96 -3.60
N VAL A 16 5.50 -6.52 -2.85
CA VAL A 16 4.45 -5.74 -2.18
C VAL A 16 5.03 -4.89 -1.05
N ALA A 17 5.89 -5.45 -0.21
CA ALA A 17 6.58 -4.71 0.84
C ALA A 17 7.45 -3.59 0.26
N GLY A 18 8.12 -3.82 -0.88
CA GLY A 18 8.87 -2.78 -1.59
C GLY A 18 7.97 -1.65 -2.08
N GLY A 19 6.83 -1.97 -2.70
CA GLY A 19 5.86 -0.96 -3.16
C GLY A 19 5.27 -0.15 -2.00
N LEU A 20 4.85 -0.81 -0.93
CA LEU A 20 4.38 -0.18 0.31
C LEU A 20 5.43 0.75 0.91
N LYS A 21 6.69 0.30 0.98
CA LYS A 21 7.80 1.11 1.48
C LYS A 21 8.03 2.34 0.61
N SER A 22 7.93 2.22 -0.71
CA SER A 22 8.05 3.37 -1.62
C SER A 22 6.90 4.38 -1.47
N ILE A 23 5.70 3.94 -1.10
CA ILE A 23 4.57 4.83 -0.78
C ILE A 23 4.83 5.54 0.54
N CYS A 24 5.25 4.81 1.57
CA CYS A 24 5.50 5.37 2.91
C CYS A 24 6.72 6.30 2.95
N LEU A 25 7.69 6.10 2.06
CA LEU A 25 8.88 6.94 1.91
C LEU A 25 8.70 8.02 0.83
N ALA A 26 7.49 8.24 0.34
CA ALA A 26 7.24 9.36 -0.55
C ALA A 26 7.41 10.68 0.23
N PRO A 27 8.09 11.69 -0.36
CA PRO A 27 8.32 12.97 0.32
C PRO A 27 7.06 13.84 0.40
N ASP A 28 6.10 13.60 -0.49
CA ASP A 28 4.88 14.40 -0.64
C ASP A 28 3.64 13.51 -0.74
N ASP A 29 2.53 14.04 -0.26
CA ASP A 29 1.21 13.38 -0.26
C ASP A 29 0.75 13.03 -1.69
N THR A 30 0.97 13.94 -2.64
CA THR A 30 0.64 13.72 -4.06
C THR A 30 1.42 12.53 -4.63
N VAL A 31 2.72 12.44 -4.32
CA VAL A 31 3.58 11.35 -4.79
C VAL A 31 3.22 10.03 -4.10
N ALA A 32 2.87 10.08 -2.81
CA ALA A 32 2.36 8.93 -2.08
C ALA A 32 1.09 8.39 -2.73
N ARG A 33 0.17 9.29 -3.12
CA ARG A 33 -1.10 8.97 -3.76
C ARG A 33 -0.94 8.38 -5.16
N GLU A 34 -0.12 8.98 -6.02
CA GLU A 34 0.17 8.42 -7.35
C GLU A 34 0.79 7.03 -7.26
N ARG A 35 1.75 6.84 -6.33
CA ARG A 35 2.36 5.52 -6.08
C ARG A 35 1.34 4.52 -5.52
N ALA A 36 0.42 4.98 -4.69
CA ALA A 36 -0.67 4.16 -4.15
C ALA A 36 -1.63 3.72 -5.25
N GLU A 37 -2.08 4.62 -6.12
CA GLU A 37 -2.97 4.30 -7.24
C GLU A 37 -2.30 3.32 -8.22
N ALA A 38 -1.04 3.56 -8.59
CA ALA A 38 -0.28 2.64 -9.42
C ALA A 38 -0.11 1.25 -8.78
N PHE A 39 0.08 1.22 -7.46
CA PHE A 39 0.16 -0.02 -6.69
C PHE A 39 -1.19 -0.74 -6.65
N ILE A 40 -2.27 -0.01 -6.36
CA ILE A 40 -3.64 -0.52 -6.34
C ILE A 40 -3.99 -1.11 -7.70
N GLU A 41 -3.83 -0.38 -8.80
CA GLU A 41 -4.19 -0.85 -10.13
C GLU A 41 -3.42 -2.14 -10.52
N LYS A 42 -2.14 -2.21 -10.14
CA LYS A 42 -1.30 -3.39 -10.37
C LYS A 42 -1.76 -4.63 -9.60
N TYR A 43 -2.23 -4.46 -8.36
CA TYR A 43 -2.55 -5.57 -7.47
C TYR A 43 -4.04 -5.82 -7.29
N ARG A 44 -4.93 -4.90 -7.69
CA ARG A 44 -6.40 -4.97 -7.55
C ARG A 44 -6.98 -6.19 -8.23
N LYS A 45 -6.47 -6.53 -9.42
CA LYS A 45 -6.90 -7.71 -10.18
C LYS A 45 -6.47 -9.04 -9.57
N ARG A 46 -5.40 -9.07 -8.76
CA ARG A 46 -4.83 -10.30 -8.17
C ARG A 46 -5.13 -10.47 -6.69
N PHE A 47 -5.27 -9.37 -5.95
CA PHE A 47 -5.41 -9.35 -4.50
C PHE A 47 -6.36 -8.24 -4.06
N SER A 48 -7.61 -8.33 -4.48
CA SER A 48 -8.67 -7.38 -4.10
C SER A 48 -8.75 -7.16 -2.58
N GLU A 49 -8.65 -8.24 -1.80
CA GLU A 49 -8.65 -8.18 -0.33
C GLU A 49 -7.39 -7.53 0.29
N ALA A 50 -6.22 -7.69 -0.36
CA ALA A 50 -5.00 -7.06 0.13
C ALA A 50 -5.00 -5.56 -0.19
N VAL A 51 -5.55 -5.19 -1.35
CA VAL A 51 -5.76 -3.80 -1.78
C VAL A 51 -6.75 -3.08 -0.87
N HIS A 52 -7.85 -3.72 -0.49
CA HIS A 52 -8.82 -3.10 0.42
C HIS A 52 -8.22 -2.81 1.81
N CYS A 53 -7.40 -3.73 2.34
CA CYS A 53 -6.63 -3.45 3.56
C CYS A 53 -5.55 -2.37 3.35
N LEU A 54 -5.05 -2.22 2.12
CA LEU A 54 -4.06 -1.21 1.75
C LEU A 54 -4.69 0.18 1.77
N GLU A 55 -5.89 0.34 1.21
CA GLU A 55 -6.65 1.58 1.25
C GLU A 55 -6.90 2.03 2.70
N ASP A 56 -7.37 1.13 3.57
CA ASP A 56 -7.52 1.42 5.02
C ASP A 56 -6.20 1.86 5.66
N SER A 57 -5.10 1.18 5.30
CA SER A 57 -3.77 1.50 5.82
C SER A 57 -3.23 2.82 5.26
N LEU A 58 -3.55 3.14 4.00
CA LEU A 58 -3.16 4.36 3.31
C LEU A 58 -3.87 5.56 3.92
N THR A 59 -5.19 5.46 4.11
CA THR A 59 -5.99 6.48 4.78
C THR A 59 -5.44 6.74 6.18
N ALA A 60 -5.08 5.69 6.93
CA ALA A 60 -4.45 5.85 8.24
C ALA A 60 -3.06 6.53 8.17
N LEU A 61 -2.26 6.23 7.14
CA LEU A 61 -0.91 6.80 6.96
C LEU A 61 -0.97 8.28 6.59
N LEU A 62 -1.85 8.65 5.67
CA LEU A 62 -2.07 10.06 5.30
C LEU A 62 -2.64 10.87 6.48
N ASN A 63 -3.48 10.25 7.31
CA ASN A 63 -4.04 10.92 8.49
C ASN A 63 -3.04 11.05 9.65
N GLN A 64 -1.93 10.31 9.64
CA GLN A 64 -0.87 10.40 10.65
C GLN A 64 0.16 11.50 10.35
N THR A 65 0.24 12.00 9.11
CA THR A 65 1.17 13.09 8.72
C THR A 65 0.65 14.49 9.07
N ILE A 66 -0.62 14.60 9.52
CA ILE A 66 -1.28 15.89 9.83
C ILE A 66 -1.33 16.15 11.36
N ALA A 67 -0.73 15.30 12.21
CA ALA A 67 -0.73 15.46 13.67
C ALA A 67 0.63 15.93 14.23
#